data_AF-A0A1H5ZTX4-F1
#
_entry.id   AF-A0A1H5ZTX4-F1
#
_cell.length_a   1.000
_cell.length_b   1.000
_cell.length_c   1.000
_cell.angle_alpha   90.00
_cell.angle_beta   90.00
_cell.angle_gamma   90.00
#
_symmetry.space_group_name_H-M   'P 1'
#
loop_
_entity.id
_entity.type
_entity.pdbx_description
1 polymer ?
#
loop_
_entity_poly.entity_id
_entity_poly.type
_entity_poly.pdbx_seq_one_letter_code
_entity_poly.pdbx_strand_id
1 'polypeptide(L)'
;MSKQIKSINLTLINFIIVCYFLLLGLINVLEIDYPVVGMLRELLTIPFLLLQVYFLVIGIRYWVRNSTPFLTKVSVVALAACTLFTIGSFF
;
A
#
# COMPACT_ATOMS: atom_id res chain seq x y z
N MET A 1 3.40 -24.77 10.86
CA MET A 1 3.43 -23.93 9.64
C MET A 1 3.62 -22.47 10.04
N SER A 2 4.82 -21.97 9.85
CA SER A 2 5.48 -20.98 10.72
C SER A 2 4.98 -19.55 10.51
N LYS A 3 4.88 -18.77 11.60
CA LYS A 3 4.52 -17.32 11.60
C LYS A 3 5.23 -16.48 10.52
N GLN A 4 6.41 -16.92 10.07
CA GLN A 4 7.19 -16.30 9.00
C GLN A 4 6.45 -16.22 7.64
N ILE A 5 5.72 -17.27 7.23
CA ILE A 5 4.99 -17.25 5.95
C ILE A 5 3.89 -16.19 5.98
N LYS A 6 3.22 -16.02 7.13
CA LYS A 6 2.23 -14.95 7.33
C LYS A 6 2.84 -13.55 7.26
N SER A 7 4.05 -13.36 7.82
CA SER A 7 4.74 -12.06 7.77
C SER A 7 5.26 -11.70 6.38
N ILE A 8 5.67 -12.69 5.58
CA ILE A 8 6.09 -12.49 4.18
C ILE A 8 4.90 -12.08 3.33
N ASN A 9 3.76 -12.75 3.47
CA ASN A 9 2.54 -12.38 2.73
C ASN A 9 2.09 -10.95 3.04
N LEU A 10 2.14 -10.53 4.31
CA LEU A 10 1.81 -9.17 4.71
C LEU A 10 2.77 -8.14 4.09
N THR A 11 4.06 -8.47 4.07
CA THR A 11 5.10 -7.60 3.49
C THR A 11 4.92 -7.46 1.98
N LEU A 12 4.63 -8.57 1.29
CA LEU A 12 4.38 -8.60 -0.16
C LEU A 12 3.16 -7.77 -0.53
N ILE A 13 2.04 -7.94 0.19
CA ILE A 13 0.81 -7.18 -0.06
C ILE A 13 1.04 -5.68 0.16
N ASN A 14 1.69 -5.30 1.27
CA ASN A 14 2.03 -3.90 1.53
C ASN A 14 2.89 -3.32 0.40
N PHE A 15 3.86 -4.08 -0.10
CA PHE A 15 4.74 -3.65 -1.19
C PHE A 15 3.97 -3.48 -2.50
N ILE A 16 3.06 -4.39 -2.84
CA ILE A 16 2.20 -4.29 -4.03
C ILE A 16 1.34 -3.03 -3.98
N ILE A 17 0.72 -2.73 -2.82
CA ILE A 17 -0.11 -1.54 -2.64
C ILE A 17 0.74 -0.27 -2.82
N VAL A 18 1.90 -0.21 -2.16
CA VAL A 18 2.83 0.94 -2.28
C VAL A 18 3.27 1.14 -3.73
N CYS A 19 3.68 0.07 -4.43
CA CYS A 19 4.07 0.13 -5.83
C CYS A 19 2.92 0.61 -6.73
N TYR A 20 1.70 0.15 -6.50
CA TYR A 20 0.53 0.58 -7.26
C TYR A 20 0.30 2.10 -7.15
N PHE A 21 0.32 2.65 -5.93
CA PHE A 21 0.13 4.08 -5.71
C PHE A 21 1.31 4.92 -6.21
N LEU A 22 2.54 4.42 -6.11
CA LEU A 22 3.72 5.06 -6.71
C LEU A 22 3.59 5.14 -8.24
N LEU A 23 3.16 4.06 -8.89
CA LEU A 23 2.92 4.05 -10.33
C LEU A 23 1.79 5.00 -10.72
N LEU A 24 0.69 5.05 -9.97
CA LEU A 24 -0.36 6.02 -10.19
C LEU A 24 0.16 7.46 -10.07
N GLY A 25 0.97 7.76 -9.05
CA GLY A 25 1.59 9.08 -8.89
C GLY A 25 2.52 9.42 -10.06
N LEU A 26 3.31 8.45 -10.54
CA LEU A 26 4.20 8.65 -11.67
C LEU A 26 3.43 8.89 -12.98
N ILE A 27 2.38 8.11 -13.24
CA ILE A 27 1.47 8.28 -14.38
C ILE A 27 0.83 9.68 -14.34
N ASN A 28 0.47 10.16 -13.15
CA ASN A 28 -0.12 11.48 -12.97
C ASN A 28 0.88 12.61 -13.27
N VAL A 29 2.13 12.48 -12.82
CA VAL A 29 3.21 13.46 -13.08
C VAL A 29 3.62 13.48 -14.55
N LEU A 30 3.60 12.32 -15.22
CA LEU A 30 3.94 12.20 -16.65
C LEU A 30 2.77 12.52 -17.59
N GLU A 31 1.60 12.91 -17.06
CA GLU A 31 0.39 13.24 -17.83
C GLU A 31 0.05 12.19 -18.89
N ILE A 32 0.22 10.91 -18.53
CA ILE A 32 -0.03 9.79 -19.44
C ILE A 32 -1.55 9.64 -19.62
N ASP A 33 -2.06 10.27 -20.69
CA ASP A 33 -3.48 10.38 -20.99
C ASP A 33 -3.99 9.21 -21.85
N TYR A 34 -3.97 8.01 -21.28
CA TYR A 34 -4.64 6.85 -21.88
C TYR A 34 -6.01 6.63 -21.22
N PRO A 35 -7.12 6.56 -21.98
CA PRO A 35 -8.47 6.42 -21.42
C PRO A 35 -8.65 5.15 -20.58
N VAL A 36 -7.98 4.05 -20.96
CA VAL A 36 -7.99 2.80 -20.17
C VAL A 36 -7.32 2.97 -18.80
N VAL A 37 -6.25 3.76 -18.74
CA VAL A 37 -5.53 4.05 -17.49
C VAL A 37 -6.34 4.98 -16.59
N GLY A 38 -7.03 5.97 -17.18
CA GLY A 38 -7.98 6.83 -16.48
C GLY A 38 -9.08 6.05 -15.77
N MET A 39 -9.76 5.16 -16.50
CA MET A 39 -10.81 4.30 -15.95
C MET A 39 -10.29 3.36 -14.86
N LEU A 40 -9.14 2.70 -15.09
CA LEU A 40 -8.52 1.81 -14.10
C LEU A 40 -8.15 2.56 -12.83
N ARG A 41 -7.60 3.77 -12.95
CA ARG A 41 -7.26 4.64 -11.82
C ARG A 41 -8.52 4.93 -11.00
N GLU A 42 -9.61 5.40 -11.61
CA GLU A 42 -10.83 5.72 -10.86
C GLU A 42 -11.45 4.49 -10.19
N LEU A 43 -11.54 3.37 -10.91
CA LEU A 43 -12.18 2.16 -10.41
C LEU A 43 -11.37 1.48 -9.31
N LEU A 44 -10.05 1.42 -9.44
CA LEU A 44 -9.18 0.70 -8.51
C LEU A 44 -8.68 1.55 -7.35
N THR A 45 -8.67 2.89 -7.46
CA THR A 45 -8.11 3.72 -6.39
C THR A 45 -8.92 3.62 -5.10
N ILE A 46 -10.26 3.65 -5.16
CA ILE A 46 -11.11 3.51 -3.96
C ILE A 46 -10.90 2.15 -3.26
N PRO A 47 -11.00 0.98 -3.94
CA PRO A 47 -10.76 -0.29 -3.28
C PRO A 47 -9.31 -0.45 -2.80
N PHE A 48 -8.31 0.06 -3.54
CA PHE A 48 -6.91 0.04 -3.07
C PHE A 48 -6.68 0.95 -1.87
N LEU A 49 -7.34 2.10 -1.79
CA LEU A 49 -7.32 2.97 -0.61
C LEU A 49 -7.88 2.25 0.63
N LEU A 50 -9.02 1.57 0.49
CA LEU A 50 -9.61 0.78 1.56
C LEU A 50 -8.68 -0.37 1.99
N LEU A 51 -8.11 -1.10 1.02
CA LEU A 51 -7.12 -2.13 1.31
C LEU A 51 -5.92 -1.55 2.04
N GLN A 52 -5.41 -0.40 1.61
CA GLN A 52 -4.26 0.26 2.21
C GLN A 52 -4.48 0.55 3.70
N VAL A 53 -5.62 1.16 4.05
CA VAL A 53 -5.98 1.43 5.45
C VAL A 53 -6.16 0.14 6.24
N TYR A 54 -6.83 -0.86 5.67
CA TYR A 54 -7.06 -2.15 6.31
C TYR A 54 -5.74 -2.88 6.62
N PHE A 55 -4.84 -2.98 5.65
CA PHE A 55 -3.54 -3.62 5.80
C PHE A 55 -2.59 -2.83 6.71
N LEU A 56 -2.71 -1.50 6.75
CA LEU A 56 -1.99 -0.66 7.72
C LEU A 56 -2.38 -1.01 9.16
N VAL A 57 -3.68 -1.08 9.46
CA VAL A 57 -4.18 -1.41 10.81
C VAL A 57 -3.73 -2.83 11.21
N ILE A 58 -3.80 -3.79 10.28
CA ILE A 58 -3.30 -5.15 10.51
C ILE A 58 -1.79 -5.14 10.74
N GLY A 59 -1.04 -4.39 9.94
CA GLY A 59 0.42 -4.25 10.04
C GLY A 59 0.86 -3.71 11.38
N ILE A 60 0.23 -2.65 11.86
CA ILE A 60 0.50 -2.05 13.18
C ILE A 60 0.16 -3.03 14.30
N ARG A 61 -1.02 -3.66 14.26
CA ARG A 61 -1.38 -4.69 15.25
C ARG A 61 -0.39 -5.86 15.27
N TYR A 62 0.06 -6.31 14.10
CA TYR A 62 1.01 -7.40 13.97
C TYR A 62 2.39 -7.01 14.51
N TRP A 63 2.81 -5.76 14.29
CA TRP A 63 4.04 -5.20 14.83
C TRP A 63 4.00 -5.12 16.37
N VAL A 64 2.93 -4.61 16.97
CA VAL A 64 2.84 -4.47 18.44
C VAL A 64 2.78 -5.82 19.15
N ARG A 65 2.13 -6.82 18.54
CA ARG A 65 1.79 -8.08 19.23
C ARG A 65 2.80 -9.21 19.05
N ASN A 66 3.76 -9.07 18.12
CA ASN A 66 4.70 -10.15 17.80
C ASN A 66 6.10 -9.57 17.51
N SER A 67 7.17 -10.32 17.77
CA SER A 67 8.51 -9.99 17.25
C SER A 67 8.48 -10.10 15.72
N THR A 68 8.30 -8.95 15.06
CA THR A 68 8.24 -8.87 13.60
C THR A 68 9.64 -8.69 13.01
N PRO A 69 9.91 -9.33 11.86
CA PRO A 69 11.17 -9.12 11.15
C PRO A 69 11.27 -7.66 10.67
N PHE A 70 12.49 -7.16 10.55
CA PHE A 70 12.78 -5.77 10.17
C PHE A 70 12.06 -5.37 8.86
N LEU A 71 12.05 -6.25 7.85
CA LEU A 71 11.36 -6.01 6.57
C LEU A 71 9.87 -5.69 6.72
N THR A 72 9.15 -6.36 7.63
CA THR A 72 7.72 -6.10 7.83
C THR A 72 7.49 -4.76 8.51
N LYS A 73 8.41 -4.30 9.36
CA LYS A 73 8.34 -2.96 9.95
C LYS A 73 8.54 -1.89 8.87
N VAL A 74 9.57 -2.07 8.04
CA VAL A 74 9.85 -1.15 6.91
C VAL A 74 8.66 -1.08 5.96
N SER A 75 8.03 -2.21 5.61
CA SER A 75 6.88 -2.20 4.70
C SER A 75 5.65 -1.53 5.30
N VAL A 76 5.40 -1.68 6.61
CA VAL A 76 4.30 -0.99 7.31
C VAL A 76 4.56 0.52 7.36
N VAL A 77 5.80 0.95 7.60
CA VAL A 77 6.18 2.38 7.58
C VAL A 77 6.05 2.97 6.18
N ALA A 78 6.52 2.25 5.15
CA ALA A 78 6.37 2.65 3.76
C ALA A 78 4.89 2.75 3.36
N LEU A 79 4.06 1.79 3.79
CA LEU A 79 2.62 1.83 3.58
C LEU A 79 2.01 3.07 4.25
N ALA A 80 2.40 3.38 5.49
CA ALA A 80 1.93 4.56 6.23
C ALA A 80 2.29 5.88 5.53
N ALA A 81 3.53 6.02 5.07
CA ALA A 81 3.98 7.17 4.32
C ALA A 81 3.20 7.32 3.00
N CYS A 82 2.98 6.20 2.30
CA CYS A 82 2.14 6.17 1.11
C CYS A 82 0.70 6.61 1.44
N THR A 83 0.13 6.24 2.58
CA THR A 83 -1.25 6.61 2.92
C THR A 83 -1.37 8.11 3.16
N LEU A 84 -0.38 8.69 3.85
CA LEU A 84 -0.33 10.14 4.06
C LEU A 84 -0.21 10.90 2.74
N PHE A 85 0.63 10.41 1.82
CA PHE A 85 0.78 11.02 0.50
C PHE A 85 -0.49 10.90 -0.33
N THR A 86 -1.11 9.72 -0.37
CA THR A 86 -2.34 9.51 -1.13
C THR A 86 -3.49 10.33 -0.57
N ILE A 87 -3.74 10.29 0.75
CA ILE A 87 -4.79 11.12 1.38
C ILE A 87 -4.54 12.61 1.17
N GLY A 88 -3.29 13.06 1.34
CA GLY A 88 -2.90 14.45 1.10
C GLY A 88 -2.93 14.88 -0.37
N SER A 89 -3.00 13.93 -1.31
CA SER A 89 -3.23 14.23 -2.74
C SER A 89 -4.72 14.24 -3.09
N PHE A 90 -5.59 13.67 -2.24
CA PHE A 90 -7.05 13.63 -2.44
C PHE A 90 -7.78 14.81 -1.79
N PHE A 91 -7.20 15.41 -0.74
CA PHE A 91 -7.71 16.60 -0.04
C PHE A 91 -6.90 17.84 -0.40
#